data_AF-A0A670JMH7-F1
#
_entry.id   AF-A0A670JMH7-F1
#
_cell.length_a   1.000
_cell.length_b   1.000
_cell.length_c   1.000
_cell.angle_alpha   90.00
_cell.angle_beta   90.00
_cell.angle_gamma   90.00
#
_symmetry.space_group_name_H-M   'P 1'
#
loop_
_entity.id
_entity.type
_entity.pdbx_description
1 polymer ?
#
loop_
_entity_poly.entity_id
_entity_poly.type
_entity_poly.pdbx_seq_one_letter_code
_entity_poly.pdbx_strand_id
1 'polypeptide(L)'
;MNVLPKMLFLFQALQIVDRVECFGKWQKDISKFVWQGKKPRIKFKILTDAKERGGFALPDLRLYYEAAAFCWMKDWILLENTDVLDLEGFNNSLGWHAYLWYDKVKTHGMFKNHIVRKAIFMVWKKYKDLLESKTPRWVSPIEAKARKKPNMEAGWPKYWEIIEKIGDNWRLQSFERLKGKVQDWLHYAQINEVFKLDKKTGFQVEKSKLETELLEPKTKLLSRMYNLLLKWNTQDETVKSAMIKWAQDIGYNIMFEDWERLWTTGMKFTACNALKENIMKMVYRWYMTPVKLAKIYHLSDNKCWKCKEAEGTFFHLWWTCPRVKAFWEMIYNELKKVFKYTFPKKPEAFLLGIVGQKVLKKDRTFFMYATTAARILIAKHWKTQDLPTLEDWQTQLMNYMELAEMTARIRDLGEEAMEEDWKKFKDYLQKYYKLYEL
;
A
#
# COMPACT_ATOMS: atom_id res chain seq x y z
N MET A 1 -4.54 2.77 -17.06
CA MET A 1 -4.61 1.29 -17.23
C MET A 1 -6.07 0.89 -17.32
N ASN A 2 -6.55 0.53 -18.52
CA ASN A 2 -7.98 0.29 -18.78
C ASN A 2 -8.48 -1.10 -18.30
N VAL A 3 -7.57 -1.96 -17.85
CA VAL A 3 -7.87 -3.34 -17.46
C VAL A 3 -8.50 -3.42 -16.08
N LEU A 4 -8.02 -2.60 -15.12
CA LEU A 4 -8.50 -2.67 -13.74
C LEU A 4 -10.01 -2.39 -13.63
N PRO A 5 -10.57 -1.31 -14.21
CA PRO A 5 -12.01 -1.06 -14.13
C PRO A 5 -12.86 -2.21 -14.70
N LYS A 6 -12.42 -2.83 -15.80
CA LYS A 6 -13.10 -3.98 -16.41
C LYS A 6 -13.08 -5.21 -15.50
N MET A 7 -11.95 -5.48 -14.87
CA MET A 7 -11.83 -6.57 -13.89
C MET A 7 -12.64 -6.30 -12.63
N LEU A 8 -12.67 -5.06 -12.15
CA LEU A 8 -13.48 -4.67 -11.00
C LEU A 8 -14.97 -4.85 -11.25
N PHE A 9 -15.46 -4.46 -12.43
CA PHE A 9 -16.83 -4.72 -12.83
C PHE A 9 -17.14 -6.23 -12.78
N LEU A 10 -16.28 -7.06 -13.35
CA LEU A 10 -16.43 -8.51 -13.30
C LEU A 10 -16.48 -9.05 -11.86
N PHE A 11 -15.55 -8.61 -11.00
CA PHE A 11 -15.50 -9.06 -9.61
C PHE A 11 -16.72 -8.60 -8.81
N GLN A 12 -17.24 -7.40 -9.07
CA GLN A 12 -18.44 -6.91 -8.39
C GLN A 12 -19.71 -7.58 -8.89
N ALA A 13 -19.80 -7.91 -10.18
CA ALA A 13 -20.98 -8.54 -10.75
C ALA A 13 -21.02 -10.06 -10.52
N LEU A 14 -19.87 -10.74 -10.53
CA LEU A 14 -19.79 -12.21 -10.50
C LEU A 14 -18.74 -12.70 -9.50
N GLN A 15 -19.20 -13.08 -8.32
CA GLN A 15 -18.40 -13.75 -7.28
C GLN A 15 -18.26 -15.26 -7.55
N ILE A 16 -17.80 -15.64 -8.74
CA ILE A 16 -17.81 -17.04 -9.24
C ILE A 16 -16.40 -17.65 -9.32
N VAL A 17 -15.35 -16.86 -9.05
CA VAL A 17 -13.96 -17.28 -9.29
C VAL A 17 -13.47 -18.27 -8.22
N ASP A 18 -13.87 -19.53 -8.36
CA ASP A 18 -13.40 -20.67 -7.54
C ASP A 18 -11.95 -21.07 -7.93
N ARG A 19 -11.48 -20.70 -9.12
CA ARG A 19 -10.14 -21.07 -9.64
C ARG A 19 -9.08 -20.03 -9.27
N VAL A 20 -8.42 -20.26 -8.13
CA VAL A 20 -7.21 -19.52 -7.70
C VAL A 20 -6.14 -19.44 -8.80
N GLU A 21 -6.12 -20.43 -9.70
CA GLU A 21 -5.22 -20.51 -10.86
C GLU A 21 -5.34 -19.33 -11.84
N CYS A 22 -6.54 -18.77 -12.03
CA CYS A 22 -6.76 -17.65 -12.94
C CYS A 22 -6.00 -16.40 -12.48
N PHE A 23 -6.01 -16.11 -11.18
CA PHE A 23 -5.26 -14.98 -10.62
C PHE A 23 -3.76 -15.14 -10.85
N GLY A 24 -3.23 -16.36 -10.73
CA GLY A 24 -1.82 -16.63 -11.01
C GLY A 24 -1.45 -16.37 -12.47
N LYS A 25 -2.33 -16.71 -13.43
CA LYS A 25 -2.12 -16.41 -14.86
C LYS A 25 -2.14 -14.91 -15.12
N TRP A 26 -3.19 -14.20 -14.66
CA TRP A 26 -3.28 -12.75 -14.86
C TRP A 26 -2.13 -11.99 -14.21
N GLN A 27 -1.70 -12.41 -13.02
CA GLN A 27 -0.56 -11.81 -12.34
C GLN A 27 0.75 -12.02 -13.13
N LYS A 28 0.94 -13.19 -13.74
CA LYS A 28 2.08 -13.46 -14.63
C LYS A 28 2.05 -12.56 -15.86
N ASP A 29 0.87 -12.37 -16.47
CA ASP A 29 0.72 -11.52 -17.65
C ASP A 29 0.97 -10.04 -17.33
N ILE A 30 0.42 -9.54 -16.22
CA ILE A 30 0.68 -8.18 -15.72
C ILE A 30 2.18 -8.01 -15.45
N SER A 31 2.81 -8.99 -14.79
CA SER A 31 4.25 -8.95 -14.55
C SER A 31 5.02 -8.94 -15.87
N LYS A 32 4.68 -9.79 -16.84
CA LYS A 32 5.33 -9.82 -18.16
C LYS A 32 5.21 -8.48 -18.87
N PHE A 33 4.04 -7.83 -18.78
CA PHE A 33 3.81 -6.49 -19.34
C PHE A 33 4.66 -5.42 -18.64
N VAL A 34 4.60 -5.34 -17.30
CA VAL A 34 5.35 -4.35 -16.50
C VAL A 34 6.86 -4.45 -16.74
N TRP A 35 7.36 -5.68 -16.89
CA TRP A 35 8.79 -5.93 -17.09
C TRP A 35 9.20 -6.06 -18.57
N GLN A 36 8.30 -5.83 -19.53
CA GLN A 36 8.55 -5.98 -20.97
C GLN A 36 9.19 -7.34 -21.32
N GLY A 37 8.70 -8.41 -20.70
CA GLY A 37 9.22 -9.77 -20.87
C GLY A 37 10.54 -10.07 -20.14
N LYS A 38 11.16 -9.09 -19.47
CA LYS A 38 12.39 -9.27 -18.71
C LYS A 38 12.08 -9.86 -17.32
N LYS A 39 13.12 -10.42 -16.68
CA LYS A 39 13.00 -10.96 -15.31
C LYS A 39 12.67 -9.83 -14.32
N PRO A 40 11.66 -10.02 -13.44
CA PRO A 40 11.33 -9.05 -12.39
C PRO A 40 12.52 -8.74 -11.48
N ARG A 41 12.77 -7.46 -11.22
CA ARG A 41 13.86 -6.99 -10.33
C ARG A 41 13.39 -6.69 -8.91
N ILE A 42 12.08 -6.48 -8.74
CA ILE A 42 11.44 -6.18 -7.46
C ILE A 42 10.42 -7.28 -7.19
N LYS A 43 10.30 -7.70 -5.92
CA LYS A 43 9.27 -8.66 -5.50
C LYS A 43 7.87 -8.10 -5.76
N PHE A 44 6.94 -8.95 -6.17
CA PHE A 44 5.59 -8.51 -6.49
C PHE A 44 4.86 -7.87 -5.31
N LYS A 45 4.98 -8.44 -4.09
CA LYS A 45 4.39 -7.86 -2.86
C LYS A 45 4.80 -6.39 -2.65
N ILE A 46 6.07 -6.06 -2.89
CA ILE A 46 6.59 -4.68 -2.82
C ILE A 46 5.97 -3.80 -3.90
N LEU A 47 5.78 -4.32 -5.12
CA LEU A 47 5.13 -3.55 -6.20
C LEU A 47 3.68 -3.22 -5.86
N THR A 48 2.95 -4.16 -5.23
CA THR A 48 1.54 -3.99 -4.85
C THR A 48 1.31 -3.09 -3.65
N ASP A 49 2.35 -2.88 -2.84
CA ASP A 49 2.24 -2.06 -1.63
C ASP A 49 1.90 -0.59 -1.94
N ALA A 50 1.36 0.11 -0.94
CA ALA A 50 0.96 1.50 -1.06
C ALA A 50 2.15 2.42 -1.31
N LYS A 51 1.96 3.49 -2.09
CA LYS A 51 3.02 4.47 -2.39
C LYS A 51 3.60 5.11 -1.13
N GLU A 52 2.77 5.38 -0.13
CA GLU A 52 3.15 5.96 1.16
C GLU A 52 4.07 5.06 1.98
N ARG A 53 3.92 3.73 1.80
CA ARG A 53 4.79 2.74 2.44
C ARG A 53 5.97 2.37 1.55
N GLY A 54 6.08 2.99 0.37
CA GLY A 54 7.16 2.79 -0.60
C GLY A 54 6.91 1.76 -1.68
N GLY A 55 5.69 1.25 -1.83
CA GLY A 55 5.33 0.43 -2.99
C GLY A 55 5.03 1.25 -4.24
N PHE A 56 4.67 0.55 -5.33
CA PHE A 56 4.34 1.19 -6.61
C PHE A 56 2.82 1.32 -6.82
N ALA A 57 2.00 0.85 -5.86
CA ALA A 57 0.55 0.72 -5.98
C ALA A 57 0.12 -0.05 -7.24
N LEU A 58 0.84 -1.13 -7.57
CA LEU A 58 0.41 -2.06 -8.59
C LEU A 58 -0.87 -2.78 -8.11
N PRO A 59 -1.94 -2.84 -8.92
CA PRO A 59 -3.17 -3.51 -8.52
C PRO A 59 -2.98 -5.02 -8.32
N ASP A 60 -3.34 -5.53 -7.14
CA ASP A 60 -3.46 -6.96 -6.90
C ASP A 60 -4.90 -7.42 -7.17
N LEU A 61 -5.11 -8.09 -8.31
CA LEU A 61 -6.43 -8.56 -8.74
C LEU A 61 -7.07 -9.52 -7.74
N ARG A 62 -6.27 -10.31 -7.02
CA ARG A 62 -6.79 -11.24 -6.02
C ARG A 62 -7.34 -10.49 -4.82
N LEU A 63 -6.60 -9.50 -4.31
CA LEU A 63 -7.06 -8.68 -3.19
C LEU A 63 -8.30 -7.85 -3.57
N TYR A 64 -8.38 -7.37 -4.81
CA TYR A 64 -9.60 -6.70 -5.30
C TYR A 64 -10.80 -7.63 -5.39
N TYR A 65 -10.61 -8.88 -5.83
CA TYR A 65 -11.65 -9.89 -5.83
C TYR A 65 -12.14 -10.21 -4.41
N GLU A 66 -11.21 -10.45 -3.48
CA GLU A 66 -11.51 -10.71 -2.07
C GLU A 66 -12.21 -9.48 -1.43
N ALA A 67 -11.79 -8.25 -1.74
CA ALA A 67 -12.46 -7.03 -1.29
C ALA A 67 -13.89 -6.89 -1.84
N ALA A 68 -14.12 -7.28 -3.10
CA ALA A 68 -15.46 -7.27 -3.69
C ALA A 68 -16.39 -8.30 -3.03
N ALA A 69 -15.86 -9.46 -2.60
CA ALA A 69 -16.64 -10.45 -1.86
C ALA A 69 -17.15 -9.90 -0.51
N PHE A 70 -16.36 -9.06 0.17
CA PHE A 70 -16.82 -8.36 1.37
C PHE A 70 -17.93 -7.34 1.11
N CYS A 71 -17.93 -6.69 -0.06
CA CYS A 71 -19.04 -5.80 -0.43
C CYS A 71 -20.36 -6.56 -0.51
N TRP A 72 -20.38 -7.78 -1.08
CA TRP A 72 -21.57 -8.65 -1.09
C TRP A 72 -21.94 -9.10 0.32
N MET A 73 -20.95 -9.44 1.13
CA MET A 73 -21.16 -9.89 2.50
C MET A 73 -21.78 -8.82 3.40
N LYS A 74 -21.62 -7.54 3.06
CA LYS A 74 -22.26 -6.44 3.79
C LYS A 74 -23.77 -6.64 3.89
N ASP A 75 -24.41 -7.04 2.79
CA ASP A 75 -25.85 -7.25 2.76
C ASP A 75 -26.26 -8.45 3.63
N TRP A 76 -25.44 -9.51 3.65
CA TRP A 76 -25.65 -10.69 4.51
C TRP A 76 -25.47 -10.40 5.99
N ILE A 77 -24.62 -9.43 6.33
CA ILE A 77 -24.37 -9.01 7.70
C ILE A 77 -25.46 -8.05 8.19
N LEU A 78 -25.80 -7.04 7.37
CA LEU A 78 -26.74 -6.00 7.77
C LEU A 78 -28.19 -6.48 7.77
N LEU A 79 -28.54 -7.42 6.88
CA LEU A 79 -29.88 -7.97 6.72
C LEU A 79 -30.93 -6.92 6.34
N GLU A 80 -30.53 -5.87 5.61
CA GLU A 80 -31.39 -4.74 5.23
C GLU A 80 -32.13 -4.97 3.91
N ASN A 81 -31.49 -5.61 2.92
CA ASN A 81 -32.05 -5.82 1.59
C ASN A 81 -32.72 -7.21 1.48
N THR A 82 -33.99 -7.29 1.86
CA THR A 82 -34.76 -8.55 1.93
C THR A 82 -34.83 -9.26 0.59
N ASP A 83 -35.01 -8.53 -0.52
CA ASP A 83 -35.20 -9.10 -1.85
C ASP A 83 -33.95 -9.85 -2.33
N VAL A 84 -32.78 -9.22 -2.18
CA VAL A 84 -31.49 -9.84 -2.52
C VAL A 84 -31.23 -11.04 -1.60
N LEU A 85 -31.50 -10.92 -0.31
CA LEU A 85 -31.28 -12.00 0.67
C LEU A 85 -32.21 -13.19 0.46
N ASP A 86 -33.39 -12.99 -0.10
CA ASP A 86 -34.33 -14.06 -0.44
C ASP A 86 -33.93 -14.77 -1.73
N LEU A 87 -33.56 -14.01 -2.76
CA LEU A 87 -33.02 -14.56 -4.00
C LEU A 87 -31.75 -15.37 -3.74
N GLU A 88 -30.80 -14.75 -3.05
CA GLU A 88 -29.54 -15.37 -2.70
C GLU A 88 -29.70 -16.43 -1.62
N GLY A 89 -30.80 -16.46 -0.85
CA GLY A 89 -31.02 -17.38 0.27
C GLY A 89 -32.08 -18.44 0.01
N PHE A 90 -32.58 -18.57 -1.23
CA PHE A 90 -33.78 -19.34 -1.58
C PHE A 90 -33.85 -20.77 -1.01
N ASN A 91 -32.72 -21.47 -0.92
CA ASN A 91 -32.63 -22.84 -0.40
C ASN A 91 -31.88 -22.95 0.95
N ASN A 92 -31.69 -21.84 1.67
CA ASN A 92 -31.10 -21.85 3.00
C ASN A 92 -32.12 -22.38 4.01
N SER A 93 -31.71 -23.29 4.89
CA SER A 93 -32.59 -23.79 5.97
C SER A 93 -32.66 -22.87 7.19
N LEU A 94 -31.64 -22.04 7.40
CA LEU A 94 -31.44 -21.16 8.55
C LEU A 94 -31.06 -19.76 8.07
N GLY A 95 -31.02 -18.79 9.00
CA GLY A 95 -30.50 -17.46 8.74
C GLY A 95 -29.04 -17.41 8.29
N TRP A 96 -28.64 -16.30 7.68
CA TRP A 96 -27.30 -16.01 7.19
C TRP A 96 -26.26 -16.00 8.30
N HIS A 97 -26.58 -15.48 9.49
CA HIS A 97 -25.64 -15.43 10.62
C HIS A 97 -25.36 -16.83 11.17
N ALA A 98 -26.28 -17.79 10.98
CA ALA A 98 -26.07 -19.21 11.28
C ALA A 98 -24.91 -19.79 10.47
N TYR A 99 -24.84 -19.43 9.19
CA TYR A 99 -23.81 -19.90 8.27
C TYR A 99 -22.49 -19.14 8.43
N LEU A 100 -22.55 -17.83 8.62
CA LEU A 100 -21.36 -16.97 8.74
C LEU A 100 -20.62 -17.18 10.07
N TRP A 101 -21.33 -17.24 11.20
CA TRP A 101 -20.69 -17.26 12.52
C TRP A 101 -20.68 -18.65 13.18
N TYR A 102 -21.80 -19.36 13.17
CA TYR A 102 -21.99 -20.63 13.89
C TYR A 102 -21.64 -21.89 13.09
N ASP A 103 -20.89 -21.75 11.99
CA ASP A 103 -20.35 -22.86 11.20
C ASP A 103 -21.40 -23.89 10.71
N LYS A 104 -22.69 -23.52 10.62
CA LYS A 104 -23.78 -24.42 10.16
C LYS A 104 -23.61 -24.91 8.73
N VAL A 105 -22.67 -24.31 7.99
CA VAL A 105 -22.20 -24.77 6.68
C VAL A 105 -21.57 -26.18 6.73
N LYS A 106 -21.08 -26.64 7.90
CA LYS A 106 -20.62 -28.03 8.07
C LYS A 106 -21.77 -29.04 8.08
N THR A 107 -22.94 -28.62 8.55
CA THR A 107 -24.13 -29.46 8.67
C THR A 107 -24.99 -29.41 7.41
N HIS A 108 -25.07 -28.26 6.74
CA HIS A 108 -25.87 -28.08 5.53
C HIS A 108 -24.98 -27.86 4.29
N GLY A 109 -24.70 -28.94 3.56
CA GLY A 109 -23.90 -28.90 2.33
C GLY A 109 -24.49 -28.02 1.22
N MET A 110 -25.82 -27.82 1.21
CA MET A 110 -26.53 -27.01 0.22
C MET A 110 -26.03 -25.57 0.12
N PHE A 111 -25.55 -24.99 1.23
CA PHE A 111 -24.96 -23.65 1.25
C PHE A 111 -23.66 -23.59 0.44
N LYS A 112 -22.84 -24.64 0.46
CA LYS A 112 -21.59 -24.74 -0.31
C LYS A 112 -21.81 -25.17 -1.76
N ASN A 113 -22.94 -25.77 -2.08
CA ASN A 113 -23.23 -26.20 -3.45
C ASN A 113 -23.50 -25.00 -4.36
N HIS A 114 -23.94 -23.86 -3.81
CA HIS A 114 -24.10 -22.64 -4.57
C HIS A 114 -22.76 -21.96 -4.85
N ILE A 115 -22.45 -21.73 -6.13
CA ILE A 115 -21.13 -21.27 -6.58
C ILE A 115 -20.73 -19.92 -5.95
N VAL A 116 -21.66 -18.96 -5.94
CA VAL A 116 -21.43 -17.62 -5.34
C VAL A 116 -21.26 -17.71 -3.81
N ARG A 117 -22.15 -18.41 -3.11
CA ARG A 117 -22.07 -18.54 -1.65
C ARG A 117 -20.80 -19.24 -1.19
N LYS A 118 -20.42 -20.29 -1.90
CA LYS A 118 -19.16 -21.00 -1.66
C LYS A 118 -17.97 -20.06 -1.76
N ALA A 119 -17.88 -19.27 -2.82
CA ALA A 119 -16.77 -18.36 -3.05
C ALA A 119 -16.68 -17.27 -1.97
N ILE A 120 -17.80 -16.60 -1.66
CA ILE A 120 -17.86 -15.56 -0.62
C ILE A 120 -17.54 -16.15 0.76
N PHE A 121 -18.07 -17.34 1.08
CA PHE A 121 -17.78 -18.01 2.34
C PHE A 121 -16.32 -18.47 2.48
N MET A 122 -15.66 -18.86 1.38
CA MET A 122 -14.23 -19.15 1.42
C MET A 122 -13.40 -17.91 1.76
N VAL A 123 -13.75 -16.75 1.20
CA VAL A 123 -13.12 -15.47 1.56
C VAL A 123 -13.40 -15.13 3.02
N TRP A 124 -14.65 -15.29 3.49
CA TRP A 124 -15.02 -15.09 4.89
C TRP A 124 -14.13 -15.93 5.82
N LYS A 125 -14.08 -17.24 5.59
CA LYS A 125 -13.34 -18.17 6.43
C LYS A 125 -11.85 -17.84 6.52
N LYS A 126 -11.27 -17.31 5.44
CA LYS A 126 -9.85 -16.89 5.41
C LYS A 126 -9.57 -15.71 6.34
N TYR A 127 -10.53 -14.80 6.50
CA TYR A 127 -10.34 -13.52 7.20
C TYR A 127 -11.15 -13.38 8.49
N LYS A 128 -12.07 -14.30 8.78
CA LYS A 128 -12.95 -14.29 9.97
C LYS A 128 -12.15 -14.07 11.23
N ASP A 129 -11.13 -14.88 11.46
CA ASP A 129 -10.31 -14.83 12.69
C ASP A 129 -9.42 -13.57 12.76
N LEU A 130 -9.09 -12.97 11.61
CA LEU A 130 -8.33 -11.71 11.54
C LEU A 130 -9.21 -10.48 11.77
N LEU A 131 -10.47 -10.53 11.34
CA LEU A 131 -11.44 -9.43 11.45
C LEU A 131 -12.12 -9.43 12.83
N GLU A 132 -12.43 -10.62 13.34
CA GLU A 132 -13.23 -10.83 14.55
C GLU A 132 -12.56 -11.92 15.42
N SER A 133 -11.82 -11.48 16.44
CA SER A 133 -11.14 -12.39 17.38
C SER A 133 -12.08 -12.97 18.45
N LYS A 134 -13.25 -12.35 18.63
CA LYS A 134 -14.28 -12.68 19.61
C LYS A 134 -15.66 -12.61 18.94
N THR A 135 -16.72 -12.95 19.66
CA THR A 135 -18.08 -12.87 19.12
C THR A 135 -18.41 -11.41 18.73
N PRO A 136 -18.77 -11.15 17.45
CA PRO A 136 -19.02 -9.81 16.94
C PRO A 136 -20.32 -9.24 17.46
N ARG A 137 -20.38 -7.91 17.55
CA ARG A 137 -21.56 -7.20 18.04
C ARG A 137 -22.69 -7.13 17.00
N TRP A 138 -22.36 -7.29 15.72
CA TRP A 138 -23.32 -7.28 14.62
C TRP A 138 -24.08 -8.59 14.43
N VAL A 139 -23.66 -9.70 15.07
CA VAL A 139 -24.35 -10.99 14.95
C VAL A 139 -25.70 -10.92 15.66
N SER A 140 -26.74 -11.43 15.01
CA SER A 140 -28.08 -11.64 15.57
C SER A 140 -28.27 -13.11 15.93
N PRO A 141 -28.38 -13.45 17.23
CA PRO A 141 -28.67 -14.81 17.68
C PRO A 141 -30.05 -15.29 17.24
N ILE A 142 -31.00 -14.36 17.12
CA ILE A 142 -32.37 -14.66 16.71
C ILE A 142 -32.39 -15.09 15.26
N GLU A 143 -31.76 -14.30 14.39
CA GLU A 143 -31.70 -14.64 12.97
C GLU A 143 -30.95 -15.95 12.73
N ALA A 144 -29.86 -16.18 13.45
CA ALA A 144 -29.08 -17.41 13.33
C ALA A 144 -29.86 -18.69 13.73
N LYS A 145 -30.87 -18.58 14.59
CA LYS A 145 -31.75 -19.70 14.96
C LYS A 145 -33.05 -19.72 14.15
N ALA A 146 -33.41 -18.64 13.46
CA ALA A 146 -34.61 -18.56 12.66
C ALA A 146 -34.54 -19.52 11.46
N ARG A 147 -35.66 -20.19 11.18
CA ARG A 147 -35.83 -20.92 9.91
C ARG A 147 -36.08 -19.92 8.80
N LYS A 148 -35.29 -19.99 7.72
CA LYS A 148 -35.48 -19.05 6.60
C LYS A 148 -36.84 -19.27 5.97
N LYS A 149 -37.60 -18.19 5.81
CA LYS A 149 -38.79 -18.10 4.97
C LYS A 149 -38.59 -16.98 3.92
N PRO A 150 -39.30 -17.03 2.78
CA PRO A 150 -39.42 -15.88 1.89
C PRO A 150 -40.06 -14.70 2.63
N ASN A 151 -39.64 -13.47 2.35
CA ASN A 151 -40.14 -12.22 2.91
C ASN A 151 -40.07 -12.16 4.45
N MET A 152 -38.96 -12.62 5.04
CA MET A 152 -38.76 -12.41 6.48
C MET A 152 -38.58 -10.93 6.80
N GLU A 153 -39.12 -10.49 7.94
CA GLU A 153 -38.99 -9.12 8.43
C GLU A 153 -37.51 -8.70 8.54
N ALA A 154 -37.23 -7.47 8.12
CA ALA A 154 -35.94 -6.82 8.32
C ALA A 154 -35.83 -6.26 9.74
N GLY A 155 -34.60 -6.06 10.23
CA GLY A 155 -34.37 -5.43 11.55
C GLY A 155 -34.22 -6.41 12.72
N TRP A 156 -33.63 -7.58 12.48
CA TRP A 156 -33.28 -8.53 13.55
C TRP A 156 -32.35 -7.89 14.59
N PRO A 157 -32.63 -8.04 15.89
CA PRO A 157 -31.82 -7.41 16.92
C PRO A 157 -30.44 -8.07 16.94
N LYS A 158 -29.39 -7.24 16.93
CA LYS A 158 -27.99 -7.67 16.95
C LYS A 158 -27.45 -7.58 18.37
N TYR A 159 -26.34 -8.26 18.67
CA TYR A 159 -25.75 -8.27 20.00
C TYR A 159 -25.48 -6.87 20.60
N TRP A 160 -25.19 -5.86 19.77
CA TRP A 160 -25.03 -4.47 20.22
C TRP A 160 -26.26 -3.84 20.90
N GLU A 161 -27.44 -4.44 20.72
CA GLU A 161 -28.73 -3.95 21.21
C GLU A 161 -29.29 -4.85 22.31
N ILE A 162 -28.82 -6.09 22.40
CA ILE A 162 -29.36 -7.13 23.29
C ILE A 162 -28.52 -7.26 24.57
N ILE A 163 -27.22 -6.92 24.51
CA ILE A 163 -26.30 -7.07 25.64
C ILE A 163 -26.07 -5.73 26.34
N GLU A 164 -26.11 -5.74 27.67
CA GLU A 164 -25.65 -4.64 28.52
C GLU A 164 -24.31 -4.99 29.18
N LYS A 165 -23.43 -3.99 29.27
CA LYS A 165 -22.18 -4.09 30.03
C LYS A 165 -22.43 -3.64 31.47
N ILE A 166 -22.26 -4.55 32.44
CA ILE A 166 -22.33 -4.23 33.87
C ILE A 166 -20.95 -4.56 34.47
N GLY A 167 -20.15 -3.52 34.71
CA GLY A 167 -18.73 -3.67 35.10
C GLY A 167 -17.92 -4.34 33.99
N ASP A 168 -17.15 -5.39 34.33
CA ASP A 168 -16.37 -6.19 33.37
C ASP A 168 -17.15 -7.35 32.73
N ASN A 169 -18.41 -7.56 33.13
CA ASN A 169 -19.22 -8.68 32.68
C ASN A 169 -20.37 -8.24 31.77
N TRP A 170 -20.54 -8.97 30.68
CA TRP A 170 -21.68 -8.85 29.79
C TRP A 170 -22.88 -9.61 30.36
N ARG A 171 -24.05 -8.95 30.39
CA ARG A 171 -25.34 -9.58 30.73
C ARG A 171 -26.34 -9.33 29.61
N LEU A 172 -27.17 -10.33 29.35
CA LEU A 172 -28.32 -10.19 28.49
C LEU A 172 -29.32 -9.24 29.17
N GLN A 173 -29.93 -8.32 28.40
CA GLN A 173 -31.00 -7.45 28.91
C GLN A 173 -32.18 -8.28 29.43
N SER A 174 -32.94 -7.69 30.38
CA SER A 174 -34.16 -8.32 30.89
C SER A 174 -35.19 -8.48 29.77
N PHE A 175 -36.04 -9.51 29.90
CA PHE A 175 -37.13 -9.76 28.95
C PHE A 175 -38.05 -8.53 28.78
N GLU A 176 -38.27 -7.77 29.84
CA GLU A 176 -39.09 -6.54 29.83
C GLU A 176 -38.50 -5.44 28.92
N ARG A 177 -37.17 -5.28 28.86
CA ARG A 177 -36.51 -4.32 27.96
C ARG A 177 -36.49 -4.79 26.51
N LEU A 178 -36.53 -6.10 26.30
CA LEU A 178 -36.52 -6.73 24.98
C LEU A 178 -37.92 -7.06 24.43
N LYS A 179 -38.98 -6.67 25.14
CA LYS A 179 -40.38 -6.98 24.82
C LYS A 179 -40.87 -6.42 23.47
N GLY A 180 -40.12 -5.48 22.87
CA GLY A 180 -40.36 -4.98 21.51
C GLY A 180 -39.45 -5.58 20.42
N LYS A 181 -38.49 -6.43 20.79
CA LYS A 181 -37.49 -7.03 19.87
C LYS A 181 -37.50 -8.56 19.86
N VAL A 182 -38.15 -9.16 20.86
CA VAL A 182 -38.27 -10.61 21.03
C VAL A 182 -39.76 -10.93 21.14
N GLN A 183 -40.26 -11.79 20.25
CA GLN A 183 -41.69 -12.10 20.16
C GLN A 183 -42.20 -12.87 21.39
N ASP A 184 -41.43 -13.85 21.91
CA ASP A 184 -41.88 -14.74 22.98
C ASP A 184 -40.80 -15.06 24.02
N TRP A 185 -41.21 -15.54 25.20
CA TRP A 185 -40.31 -16.08 26.22
C TRP A 185 -39.42 -17.21 25.69
N LEU A 186 -39.95 -18.07 24.80
CA LEU A 186 -39.19 -19.14 24.17
C LEU A 186 -38.03 -18.59 23.32
N HIS A 187 -38.30 -17.52 22.55
CA HIS A 187 -37.28 -16.83 21.77
C HIS A 187 -36.21 -16.21 22.70
N TYR A 188 -36.61 -15.64 23.84
CA TYR A 188 -35.68 -15.14 24.86
C TYR A 188 -34.80 -16.25 25.45
N ALA A 189 -35.39 -17.40 25.79
CA ALA A 189 -34.65 -18.56 26.30
C ALA A 189 -33.63 -19.07 25.27
N GLN A 190 -34.02 -19.14 24.00
CA GLN A 190 -33.13 -19.53 22.90
C GLN A 190 -31.94 -18.57 22.73
N ILE A 191 -32.15 -17.25 22.86
CA ILE A 191 -31.07 -16.25 22.84
C ILE A 191 -30.14 -16.45 24.03
N ASN A 192 -30.70 -16.68 25.22
CA ASN A 192 -29.92 -16.88 26.44
C ASN A 192 -29.00 -18.11 26.35
N GLU A 193 -29.45 -19.20 25.71
CA GLU A 193 -28.59 -20.34 25.43
C GLU A 193 -27.41 -19.99 24.52
N VAL A 194 -27.66 -19.28 23.42
CA VAL A 194 -26.60 -18.85 22.48
C VAL A 194 -25.65 -17.89 23.16
N PHE A 195 -26.18 -16.94 23.93
CA PHE A 195 -25.41 -16.02 24.74
C PHE A 195 -24.51 -16.74 25.75
N LYS A 196 -24.98 -17.80 26.41
CA LYS A 196 -24.16 -18.62 27.31
C LYS A 196 -23.02 -19.34 26.59
N LEU A 197 -23.24 -19.77 25.34
CA LEU A 197 -22.18 -20.37 24.51
C LEU A 197 -21.16 -19.31 24.08
N ASP A 198 -21.61 -18.18 23.56
CA ASP A 198 -20.75 -17.09 23.08
C ASP A 198 -20.01 -16.38 24.21
N LYS A 199 -20.58 -16.35 25.42
CA LYS A 199 -19.91 -15.86 26.63
C LYS A 199 -18.64 -16.65 26.96
N LYS A 200 -18.57 -17.93 26.58
CA LYS A 200 -17.33 -18.74 26.76
C LYS A 200 -16.20 -18.27 25.84
N THR A 201 -16.55 -17.85 24.62
CA THR A 201 -15.62 -17.29 23.62
C THR A 201 -15.28 -15.83 23.91
N GLY A 202 -16.18 -15.12 24.59
CA GLY A 202 -16.08 -13.69 24.92
C GLY A 202 -16.64 -12.80 23.82
N PHE A 203 -17.07 -11.59 24.20
CA PHE A 203 -17.60 -10.58 23.28
C PHE A 203 -16.57 -9.51 22.94
N GLN A 204 -16.67 -8.95 21.73
CA GLN A 204 -15.84 -7.84 21.31
C GLN A 204 -16.31 -6.52 21.96
N VAL A 205 -15.39 -5.83 22.62
CA VAL A 205 -15.69 -4.63 23.43
C VAL A 205 -15.72 -3.37 22.58
N GLU A 206 -14.75 -3.22 21.67
CA GLU A 206 -14.65 -2.11 20.74
C GLU A 206 -15.28 -2.47 19.39
N LYS A 207 -15.65 -1.47 18.59
CA LYS A 207 -16.14 -1.71 17.22
C LYS A 207 -15.06 -2.45 16.43
N SER A 208 -15.44 -3.54 15.77
CA SER A 208 -14.48 -4.32 14.98
C SER A 208 -13.96 -3.51 13.79
N LYS A 209 -12.77 -3.86 13.29
CA LYS A 209 -12.23 -3.23 12.07
C LYS A 209 -13.18 -3.45 10.88
N LEU A 210 -13.96 -4.53 10.90
CA LEU A 210 -15.02 -4.80 9.94
C LEU A 210 -16.19 -3.81 10.11
N GLU A 211 -16.64 -3.57 11.34
CA GLU A 211 -17.70 -2.60 11.64
C GLU A 211 -17.31 -1.19 11.14
N THR A 212 -16.10 -0.73 11.46
CA THR A 212 -15.62 0.61 11.09
C THR A 212 -15.37 0.78 9.59
N GLU A 213 -14.82 -0.24 8.91
CA GLU A 213 -14.41 -0.11 7.50
C GLU A 213 -15.45 -0.60 6.48
N LEU A 214 -16.37 -1.50 6.87
CA LEU A 214 -17.38 -2.10 5.98
C LEU A 214 -18.82 -1.67 6.30
N LEU A 215 -19.19 -1.65 7.58
CA LEU A 215 -20.60 -1.49 7.97
C LEU A 215 -21.00 -0.01 8.09
N GLU A 216 -20.17 0.83 8.72
CA GLU A 216 -20.46 2.27 8.91
C GLU A 216 -20.41 3.13 7.62
N PRO A 217 -19.42 2.97 6.71
CA PRO A 217 -19.32 3.86 5.58
C PRO A 217 -20.34 3.52 4.49
N LYS A 218 -21.00 4.54 3.94
CA LYS A 218 -21.89 4.41 2.77
C LYS A 218 -21.15 4.45 1.43
N THR A 219 -19.90 4.93 1.40
CA THR A 219 -19.14 5.15 0.16
C THR A 219 -17.74 4.56 0.19
N LYS A 220 -17.20 4.22 -0.99
CA LYS A 220 -15.83 3.72 -1.21
C LYS A 220 -15.50 2.40 -0.47
N LEU A 221 -16.51 1.55 -0.24
CA LEU A 221 -16.38 0.25 0.46
C LEU A 221 -15.23 -0.61 -0.10
N LEU A 222 -15.20 -0.80 -1.42
CA LEU A 222 -14.18 -1.60 -2.08
C LEU A 222 -12.76 -1.08 -1.79
N SER A 223 -12.54 0.23 -1.92
CA SER A 223 -11.22 0.83 -1.73
C SER A 223 -10.76 0.74 -0.27
N ARG A 224 -11.67 0.92 0.69
CA ARG A 224 -11.37 0.78 2.12
C ARG A 224 -11.00 -0.65 2.46
N MET A 225 -11.83 -1.61 2.02
CA MET A 225 -11.57 -3.02 2.25
C MET A 225 -10.28 -3.48 1.58
N TYR A 226 -10.04 -3.07 0.33
CA TYR A 226 -8.76 -3.35 -0.35
C TYR A 226 -7.57 -2.81 0.43
N ASN A 227 -7.62 -1.56 0.91
CA ASN A 227 -6.53 -0.97 1.69
C ASN A 227 -6.29 -1.72 3.01
N LEU A 228 -7.35 -2.18 3.68
CA LEU A 228 -7.26 -2.99 4.89
C LEU A 228 -6.60 -4.35 4.60
N LEU A 229 -7.07 -5.06 3.58
CA LEU A 229 -6.50 -6.34 3.15
C LEU A 229 -5.04 -6.19 2.68
N LEU A 230 -4.73 -5.11 1.96
CA LEU A 230 -3.38 -4.78 1.52
C LEU A 230 -2.46 -4.51 2.70
N LYS A 231 -2.93 -3.81 3.73
CA LYS A 231 -2.15 -3.54 4.94
C LYS A 231 -1.70 -4.83 5.61
N TRP A 232 -2.59 -5.81 5.71
CA TRP A 232 -2.28 -7.13 6.28
C TRP A 232 -1.35 -7.95 5.40
N ASN A 233 -1.62 -7.99 4.09
CA ASN A 233 -0.77 -8.75 3.18
C ASN A 233 0.68 -8.22 3.14
N THR A 234 0.89 -6.93 3.39
CA THR A 234 2.23 -6.32 3.40
C THR A 234 2.82 -6.09 4.80
N GLN A 235 2.15 -6.53 5.87
CA GLN A 235 2.63 -6.34 7.25
C GLN A 235 3.97 -7.06 7.50
N ASP A 236 4.19 -8.22 6.89
CA ASP A 236 5.45 -8.96 6.96
C ASP A 236 6.63 -8.24 6.27
N GLU A 237 6.34 -7.28 5.39
CA GLU A 237 7.35 -6.52 4.65
C GLU A 237 7.61 -5.13 5.24
N THR A 238 7.14 -4.86 6.46
CA THR A 238 7.35 -3.60 7.20
C THR A 238 8.81 -3.15 7.20
N VAL A 239 9.74 -4.05 7.52
CA VAL A 239 11.17 -3.82 7.28
C VAL A 239 11.53 -4.35 5.90
N LYS A 240 11.60 -3.44 4.93
CA LYS A 240 11.91 -3.84 3.55
C LYS A 240 13.34 -4.33 3.46
N SER A 241 13.54 -5.43 2.73
CA SER A 241 14.88 -5.97 2.43
C SER A 241 15.84 -4.93 1.83
N ALA A 242 15.31 -3.89 1.19
CA ALA A 242 16.10 -2.75 0.71
C ALA A 242 16.72 -1.94 1.86
N MET A 243 15.95 -1.67 2.93
CA MET A 243 16.42 -0.91 4.10
C MET A 243 17.59 -1.61 4.79
N ILE A 244 17.47 -2.91 5.03
CA ILE A 244 18.53 -3.72 5.66
C ILE A 244 19.82 -3.64 4.84
N LYS A 245 19.73 -3.81 3.54
CA LYS A 245 20.89 -3.73 2.66
C LYS A 245 21.51 -2.32 2.64
N TRP A 246 20.68 -1.28 2.72
CA TRP A 246 21.17 0.11 2.78
C TRP A 246 21.86 0.41 4.11
N ALA A 247 21.33 -0.08 5.22
CA ALA A 247 21.99 0.03 6.52
C ALA A 247 23.36 -0.67 6.51
N GLN A 248 23.45 -1.86 5.90
CA GLN A 248 24.72 -2.59 5.74
C GLN A 248 25.77 -1.81 4.93
N ASP A 249 25.37 -1.20 3.80
CA ASP A 249 26.31 -0.47 2.94
C ASP A 249 26.74 0.89 3.54
N ILE A 250 25.85 1.55 4.27
CA ILE A 250 26.13 2.86 4.89
C ILE A 250 26.91 2.70 6.19
N GLY A 251 26.77 1.56 6.89
CA GLY A 251 27.44 1.27 8.15
C GLY A 251 26.69 1.74 9.39
N TYR A 252 25.45 2.25 9.25
CA TYR A 252 24.55 2.57 10.36
C TYR A 252 23.08 2.43 9.96
N ASN A 253 22.21 2.28 10.95
CA ASN A 253 20.78 2.10 10.73
C ASN A 253 20.10 3.43 10.38
N ILE A 254 19.35 3.42 9.28
CA ILE A 254 18.43 4.50 8.91
C ILE A 254 17.13 4.28 9.69
N MET A 255 16.62 5.31 10.36
CA MET A 255 15.37 5.25 11.11
C MET A 255 14.17 5.02 10.18
N PHE A 256 13.20 4.21 10.63
CA PHE A 256 12.00 3.91 9.86
C PHE A 256 11.18 5.16 9.54
N GLU A 257 11.09 6.10 10.48
CA GLU A 257 10.38 7.37 10.33
C GLU A 257 10.93 8.23 9.18
N ASP A 258 12.25 8.27 9.02
CA ASP A 258 12.89 9.02 7.93
C ASP A 258 12.60 8.37 6.56
N TRP A 259 12.46 7.05 6.56
CA TRP A 259 12.04 6.30 5.38
C TRP A 259 10.57 6.57 5.02
N GLU A 260 9.68 6.59 6.01
CA GLU A 260 8.27 6.94 5.83
C GLU A 260 8.10 8.40 5.36
N ARG A 261 8.90 9.33 5.91
CA ARG A 261 8.97 10.74 5.48
C ARG A 261 9.40 10.89 4.02
N LEU A 262 10.32 10.05 3.54
CA LEU A 262 10.73 10.06 2.14
C LEU A 262 9.53 9.78 1.22
N TRP A 263 8.71 8.78 1.55
CA TRP A 263 7.57 8.38 0.72
C TRP A 263 6.36 9.32 0.83
N THR A 264 6.12 9.87 2.02
CA THR A 264 4.96 10.74 2.30
C THR A 264 5.20 12.19 1.90
N THR A 265 6.41 12.72 2.10
CA THR A 265 6.79 14.11 1.82
C THR A 265 7.85 14.21 0.73
N GLY A 266 8.93 13.44 0.82
CA GLY A 266 10.08 13.54 -0.09
C GLY A 266 9.73 13.27 -1.55
N MET A 267 8.85 12.31 -1.83
CA MET A 267 8.37 11.98 -3.19
C MET A 267 7.41 13.02 -3.78
N LYS A 268 6.89 13.94 -2.95
CA LYS A 268 5.98 14.99 -3.41
C LYS A 268 6.71 16.19 -4.01
N PHE A 269 8.04 16.26 -4.04
CA PHE A 269 8.77 17.41 -4.61
C PHE A 269 8.47 17.70 -6.09
N THR A 270 8.05 16.70 -6.88
CA THR A 270 7.77 16.85 -8.32
C THR A 270 6.46 16.18 -8.73
N ALA A 271 5.79 16.65 -9.79
CA ALA A 271 4.70 15.90 -10.44
C ALA A 271 5.24 14.84 -11.42
N CYS A 272 6.43 15.06 -11.98
CA CYS A 272 7.01 14.21 -13.01
C CYS A 272 7.31 12.79 -12.51
N ASN A 273 6.71 11.79 -13.17
CA ASN A 273 6.88 10.38 -12.79
C ASN A 273 8.30 9.87 -13.07
N ALA A 274 8.99 10.38 -14.10
CA ALA A 274 10.36 9.95 -14.42
C ALA A 274 11.36 10.30 -13.31
N LEU A 275 11.20 11.47 -12.68
CA LEU A 275 12.05 11.90 -11.56
C LEU A 275 11.78 11.08 -10.29
N LYS A 276 10.51 10.76 -10.00
CA LYS A 276 10.15 9.85 -8.90
C LYS A 276 10.69 8.45 -9.12
N GLU A 277 10.63 7.95 -10.36
CA GLU A 277 11.15 6.65 -10.74
C GLU A 277 12.65 6.53 -10.45
N ASN A 278 13.43 7.60 -10.61
CA ASN A 278 14.84 7.59 -10.24
C ASN A 278 15.05 7.26 -8.76
N ILE A 279 14.34 7.94 -7.85
CA ILE A 279 14.48 7.67 -6.41
C ILE A 279 14.01 6.24 -6.10
N MET A 280 12.89 5.80 -6.69
CA MET A 280 12.42 4.42 -6.53
C MET A 280 13.45 3.38 -7.01
N LYS A 281 14.10 3.63 -8.15
CA LYS A 281 15.18 2.78 -8.68
C LYS A 281 16.39 2.75 -7.76
N MET A 282 16.73 3.87 -7.12
CA MET A 282 17.81 3.95 -6.14
C MET A 282 17.48 3.16 -4.89
N VAL A 283 16.31 3.43 -4.28
CA VAL A 283 15.87 2.77 -3.06
C VAL A 283 15.83 1.25 -3.23
N TYR A 284 15.26 0.76 -4.33
CA TYR A 284 15.17 -0.69 -4.62
C TYR A 284 16.40 -1.28 -5.34
N ARG A 285 17.47 -0.51 -5.54
CA ARG A 285 18.75 -0.96 -6.13
C ARG A 285 18.56 -1.62 -7.50
N TRP A 286 17.80 -0.95 -8.35
CA TRP A 286 17.37 -1.44 -9.65
C TRP A 286 18.50 -1.70 -10.64
N TYR A 287 19.57 -0.90 -10.55
CA TYR A 287 20.69 -0.98 -11.48
C TYR A 287 21.47 -2.29 -11.32
N MET A 288 21.84 -2.90 -12.46
CA MET A 288 22.67 -4.10 -12.48
C MET A 288 24.12 -3.70 -12.29
N THR A 289 24.83 -4.41 -11.42
CA THR A 289 26.23 -4.14 -11.09
C THR A 289 27.12 -5.26 -11.63
N PRO A 290 28.42 -5.03 -11.86
CA PRO A 290 29.39 -6.05 -12.24
C PRO A 290 29.32 -7.28 -11.33
N VAL A 291 29.28 -7.08 -10.01
CA VAL A 291 29.16 -8.20 -9.04
C VAL A 291 27.87 -9.01 -9.25
N LYS A 292 26.73 -8.36 -9.52
CA LYS A 292 25.47 -9.07 -9.81
C LYS A 292 25.54 -9.82 -11.14
N LEU A 293 26.13 -9.21 -12.17
CA LEU A 293 26.26 -9.79 -13.50
C LEU A 293 27.23 -10.97 -13.50
N ALA A 294 28.35 -10.85 -12.79
CA ALA A 294 29.31 -11.93 -12.57
C ALA A 294 28.63 -13.14 -11.93
N LYS A 295 27.75 -12.93 -10.94
CA LYS A 295 26.96 -14.02 -10.33
C LYS A 295 25.92 -14.64 -11.26
N ILE A 296 25.30 -13.84 -12.14
CA ILE A 296 24.24 -14.32 -13.05
C ILE A 296 24.83 -15.11 -14.23
N TYR A 297 25.94 -14.62 -14.78
CA TYR A 297 26.57 -15.17 -15.99
C TYR A 297 27.83 -15.97 -15.68
N HIS A 298 28.15 -16.21 -14.40
CA HIS A 298 29.35 -16.90 -13.94
C HIS A 298 30.65 -16.31 -14.53
N LEU A 299 30.71 -14.98 -14.68
CA LEU A 299 31.90 -14.28 -15.17
C LEU A 299 32.93 -14.14 -14.05
N SER A 300 34.21 -14.24 -14.39
CA SER A 300 35.33 -14.02 -13.47
C SER A 300 35.57 -12.53 -13.16
N ASP A 301 35.21 -11.63 -14.09
CA ASP A 301 35.39 -10.19 -13.90
C ASP A 301 34.20 -9.56 -13.15
N ASN A 302 34.43 -9.19 -11.90
CA ASN A 302 33.50 -8.47 -11.04
C ASN A 302 33.93 -7.01 -10.79
N LYS A 303 34.91 -6.51 -11.55
CA LYS A 303 35.51 -5.19 -11.33
C LYS A 303 34.56 -4.05 -11.70
N CYS A 304 34.76 -2.91 -11.06
CA CYS A 304 34.01 -1.70 -11.30
C CYS A 304 34.24 -1.17 -12.72
N TRP A 305 33.19 -0.87 -13.47
CA TRP A 305 33.30 -0.30 -14.83
C TRP A 305 34.01 1.06 -14.87
N LYS A 306 33.99 1.81 -13.75
CA LYS A 306 34.59 3.15 -13.68
C LYS A 306 36.07 3.10 -13.36
N CYS A 307 36.46 2.52 -12.21
CA CYS A 307 37.86 2.47 -11.80
C CYS A 307 38.63 1.24 -12.29
N LYS A 308 37.96 0.14 -12.69
CA LYS A 308 38.58 -1.15 -13.07
C LYS A 308 39.50 -1.78 -12.01
N GLU A 309 39.49 -1.28 -10.78
CA GLU A 309 40.36 -1.75 -9.69
C GLU A 309 39.57 -2.57 -8.68
N ALA A 310 38.61 -1.94 -8.00
CA ALA A 310 37.82 -2.56 -6.93
C ALA A 310 36.59 -3.30 -7.45
N GLU A 311 35.99 -4.13 -6.58
CA GLU A 311 34.74 -4.82 -6.88
C GLU A 311 33.60 -3.84 -7.16
N GLY A 312 32.88 -4.08 -8.26
CA GLY A 312 31.73 -3.27 -8.69
C GLY A 312 30.47 -3.55 -7.85
N THR A 313 30.50 -3.25 -6.55
CA THR A 313 29.31 -3.29 -5.70
C THR A 313 28.37 -2.11 -6.01
N PHE A 314 27.11 -2.21 -5.58
CA PHE A 314 26.13 -1.14 -5.84
C PHE A 314 26.56 0.17 -5.18
N PHE A 315 26.97 0.13 -3.91
CA PHE A 315 27.42 1.31 -3.19
C PHE A 315 28.73 1.87 -3.76
N HIS A 316 29.63 1.01 -4.23
CA HIS A 316 30.88 1.46 -4.86
C HIS A 316 30.63 2.27 -6.13
N LEU A 317 29.80 1.77 -7.04
CA LEU A 317 29.48 2.47 -8.29
C LEU A 317 28.73 3.79 -8.09
N TRP A 318 28.01 3.95 -6.97
CA TRP A 318 27.24 5.16 -6.69
C TRP A 318 27.94 6.16 -5.77
N TRP A 319 28.89 5.72 -4.94
CA TRP A 319 29.45 6.56 -3.87
C TRP A 319 30.96 6.38 -3.65
N THR A 320 31.44 5.16 -3.41
CA THR A 320 32.83 4.97 -2.93
C THR A 320 33.88 4.93 -4.04
N CYS A 321 33.48 4.72 -5.30
CA CYS A 321 34.40 4.74 -6.44
C CYS A 321 35.11 6.10 -6.52
N PRO A 322 36.45 6.17 -6.60
CA PRO A 322 37.20 7.42 -6.59
C PRO A 322 36.72 8.44 -7.63
N ARG A 323 36.47 7.97 -8.86
CA ARG A 323 35.95 8.82 -9.95
C ARG A 323 34.56 9.38 -9.65
N VAL A 324 33.66 8.55 -9.11
CA VAL A 324 32.28 8.95 -8.77
C VAL A 324 32.26 9.88 -7.55
N LYS A 325 33.15 9.62 -6.57
CA LYS A 325 33.35 10.48 -5.41
C LYS A 325 33.80 11.88 -5.82
N ALA A 326 34.71 11.98 -6.80
CA ALA A 326 35.15 13.26 -7.36
C ALA A 326 33.97 14.02 -8.00
N PHE A 327 33.15 13.35 -8.81
CA PHE A 327 31.95 13.96 -9.39
C PHE A 327 30.95 14.45 -8.31
N TRP A 328 30.69 13.65 -7.28
CA TRP A 328 29.86 14.09 -6.16
C TRP A 328 30.48 15.25 -5.36
N GLU A 329 31.81 15.34 -5.29
CA GLU A 329 32.49 16.47 -4.66
C GLU A 329 32.31 17.76 -5.46
N MET A 330 32.38 17.67 -6.80
CA MET A 330 32.08 18.80 -7.68
C MET A 330 30.66 19.31 -7.42
N ILE A 331 29.65 18.42 -7.48
CA ILE A 331 28.25 18.80 -7.22
C ILE A 331 28.06 19.37 -5.81
N TYR A 332 28.70 18.77 -4.80
CA TYR A 332 28.60 19.24 -3.42
C TYR A 332 29.16 20.66 -3.26
N ASN A 333 30.28 20.97 -3.92
CA ASN A 333 30.85 22.31 -3.91
C ASN A 333 29.97 23.33 -4.65
N GLU A 334 29.33 22.95 -5.76
CA GLU A 334 28.34 23.80 -6.42
C GLU A 334 27.13 24.07 -5.52
N LEU A 335 26.60 23.03 -4.85
CA LEU A 335 25.48 23.20 -3.91
C LEU A 335 25.84 24.11 -2.73
N LYS A 336 27.07 24.06 -2.21
CA LYS A 336 27.53 25.02 -1.20
C LYS A 336 27.52 26.45 -1.71
N LYS A 337 27.94 26.69 -2.96
CA LYS A 337 27.93 28.03 -3.56
C LYS A 337 26.50 28.55 -3.71
N VAL A 338 25.57 27.71 -4.17
CA VAL A 338 24.15 28.05 -4.32
C VAL A 338 23.50 28.36 -2.96
N PHE A 339 23.71 27.50 -1.97
CA PHE A 339 23.08 27.64 -0.66
C PHE A 339 23.77 28.65 0.27
N LYS A 340 25.05 28.96 0.04
CA LYS A 340 25.90 29.83 0.87
C LYS A 340 26.10 29.32 2.31
N TYR A 341 25.90 28.02 2.56
CA TYR A 341 26.25 27.37 3.82
C TYR A 341 26.77 25.95 3.59
N THR A 342 27.40 25.38 4.63
CA THR A 342 27.93 24.02 4.61
C THR A 342 26.99 23.05 5.30
N PHE A 343 26.89 21.82 4.80
CA PHE A 343 26.04 20.76 5.34
C PHE A 343 26.73 19.40 5.16
N PRO A 344 26.47 18.39 6.01
CA PRO A 344 27.23 17.14 5.91
C PRO A 344 26.91 16.37 4.63
N LYS A 345 27.95 15.86 3.97
CA LYS A 345 27.88 15.00 2.79
C LYS A 345 27.47 13.57 3.17
N LYS A 346 26.21 13.39 3.56
CA LYS A 346 25.65 12.08 3.92
C LYS A 346 25.19 11.29 2.68
N PRO A 347 25.54 10.00 2.53
CA PRO A 347 25.10 9.21 1.38
C PRO A 347 23.58 9.06 1.32
N GLU A 348 22.87 8.96 2.46
CA GLU A 348 21.38 8.90 2.44
C GLU A 348 20.75 10.11 1.75
N ALA A 349 21.30 11.31 1.99
CA ALA A 349 20.75 12.55 1.43
C ALA A 349 20.94 12.59 -0.09
N PHE A 350 22.14 12.27 -0.59
CA PHE A 350 22.46 12.35 -2.01
C PHE A 350 21.89 11.20 -2.84
N LEU A 351 21.91 9.97 -2.30
CA LEU A 351 21.50 8.77 -3.03
C LEU A 351 20.02 8.43 -2.85
N LEU A 352 19.49 8.58 -1.64
CA LEU A 352 18.11 8.19 -1.30
C LEU A 352 17.16 9.39 -1.23
N GLY A 353 17.69 10.62 -1.16
CA GLY A 353 16.87 11.82 -0.97
C GLY A 353 16.33 11.96 0.46
N ILE A 354 16.92 11.27 1.42
CA ILE A 354 16.56 11.42 2.84
C ILE A 354 17.29 12.65 3.38
N VAL A 355 16.66 13.80 3.15
CA VAL A 355 17.22 15.10 3.54
C VAL A 355 17.00 15.32 5.03
N GLY A 356 18.07 15.19 5.80
CA GLY A 356 18.04 15.42 7.25
C GLY A 356 17.74 16.87 7.63
N GLN A 357 17.59 17.12 8.93
CA GLN A 357 17.23 18.45 9.46
C GLN A 357 18.25 19.57 9.13
N LYS A 358 19.48 19.21 8.76
CA LYS A 358 20.56 20.17 8.49
C LYS A 358 20.45 20.92 7.15
N VAL A 359 19.56 20.49 6.25
CA VAL A 359 19.19 21.30 5.07
C VAL A 359 17.90 22.04 5.39
N LEU A 360 17.94 23.37 5.23
CA LEU A 360 16.81 24.26 5.47
C LEU A 360 15.60 23.80 4.66
N LYS A 361 14.39 23.85 5.24
CA LYS A 361 13.16 23.36 4.59
C LYS A 361 12.96 23.97 3.20
N LYS A 362 13.26 25.26 3.03
CA LYS A 362 13.18 25.99 1.75
C LYS A 362 14.13 25.45 0.67
N ASP A 363 15.27 24.89 1.05
CA ASP A 363 16.28 24.43 0.09
C ASP A 363 16.11 22.94 -0.29
N ARG A 364 15.20 22.22 0.38
CA ARG A 364 15.05 20.76 0.20
C ARG A 364 14.53 20.40 -1.19
N THR A 365 13.60 21.18 -1.73
CA THR A 365 13.02 20.93 -3.06
C THR A 365 14.12 21.00 -4.11
N PHE A 366 14.87 22.10 -4.16
CA PHE A 366 15.98 22.27 -5.07
C PHE A 366 17.06 21.19 -4.88
N PHE A 367 17.43 20.88 -3.63
CA PHE A 367 18.37 19.79 -3.35
C PHE A 367 17.92 18.44 -3.93
N MET A 368 16.62 18.14 -3.86
CA MET A 368 16.06 16.92 -4.45
C MET A 368 16.16 16.91 -5.98
N TYR A 369 15.91 18.03 -6.64
CA TYR A 369 16.10 18.17 -8.10
C TYR A 369 17.57 18.01 -8.50
N ALA A 370 18.47 18.72 -7.83
CA ALA A 370 19.92 18.68 -8.06
C ALA A 370 20.53 17.30 -7.90
N THR A 371 20.19 16.61 -6.81
CA THR A 371 20.69 15.25 -6.56
C THR A 371 20.05 14.23 -7.52
N THR A 372 18.80 14.43 -7.93
CA THR A 372 18.15 13.57 -8.92
C THR A 372 18.76 13.73 -10.31
N ALA A 373 19.11 14.96 -10.71
CA ALA A 373 19.82 15.24 -11.97
C ALA A 373 21.17 14.49 -12.00
N ALA A 374 21.97 14.64 -10.95
CA ALA A 374 23.24 13.93 -10.79
C ALA A 374 23.07 12.41 -10.87
N ARG A 375 22.06 11.85 -10.18
CA ARG A 375 21.76 10.43 -10.22
C ARG A 375 21.40 9.95 -11.63
N ILE A 376 20.58 10.70 -12.35
CA ILE A 376 20.17 10.34 -13.71
C ILE A 376 21.36 10.39 -14.67
N LEU A 377 22.25 11.38 -14.55
CA LEU A 377 23.44 11.47 -15.38
C LEU A 377 24.42 10.31 -15.15
N ILE A 378 24.69 9.95 -13.89
CA ILE A 378 25.48 8.74 -13.57
C ILE A 378 24.83 7.48 -14.15
N ALA A 379 23.49 7.39 -14.10
CA ALA A 379 22.74 6.28 -14.67
C ALA A 379 22.77 6.24 -16.21
N LYS A 380 22.86 7.37 -16.90
CA LYS A 380 23.04 7.42 -18.37
C LYS A 380 24.40 6.83 -18.75
N HIS A 381 25.45 7.21 -18.03
CA HIS A 381 26.81 6.70 -18.22
C HIS A 381 27.09 5.43 -17.41
N TRP A 382 26.09 4.58 -17.13
CA TRP A 382 26.23 3.52 -16.12
C TRP A 382 27.33 2.49 -16.45
N LYS A 383 27.39 2.02 -17.70
CA LYS A 383 28.35 0.99 -18.15
C LYS A 383 29.65 1.54 -18.73
N THR A 384 29.71 2.82 -19.09
CA THR A 384 30.88 3.46 -19.68
C THR A 384 31.91 3.82 -18.62
N GLN A 385 33.16 4.09 -19.00
CA GLN A 385 34.16 4.61 -18.05
C GLN A 385 33.99 6.11 -17.80
N ASP A 386 33.40 6.80 -18.77
CA ASP A 386 33.20 8.24 -18.77
C ASP A 386 32.22 8.65 -17.69
N LEU A 387 32.44 9.85 -17.17
CA LEU A 387 31.56 10.51 -16.21
C LEU A 387 30.99 11.78 -16.83
N PRO A 388 29.76 12.15 -16.44
CA PRO A 388 29.15 13.40 -16.88
C PRO A 388 29.94 14.61 -16.40
N THR A 389 29.88 15.68 -17.19
CA THR A 389 30.55 16.95 -16.88
C THR A 389 29.67 17.84 -15.98
N LEU A 390 30.25 18.95 -15.51
CA LEU A 390 29.49 19.97 -14.76
C LEU A 390 28.43 20.64 -15.63
N GLU A 391 28.76 20.90 -16.90
CA GLU A 391 27.87 21.53 -17.88
C GLU A 391 26.64 20.65 -18.13
N ASP A 392 26.84 19.34 -18.33
CA ASP A 392 25.73 18.39 -18.48
C ASP A 392 24.77 18.42 -17.29
N TRP A 393 25.31 18.58 -16.07
CA TRP A 393 24.52 18.69 -14.84
C TRP A 393 23.74 20.01 -14.77
N GLN A 394 24.36 21.13 -15.16
CA GLN A 394 23.69 22.42 -15.21
C GLN A 394 22.59 22.44 -16.27
N THR A 395 22.84 21.94 -17.49
CA THR A 395 21.82 21.83 -18.54
C THR A 395 20.66 20.94 -18.10
N GLN A 396 20.94 19.83 -17.41
CA GLN A 396 19.89 18.96 -16.88
C GLN A 396 19.06 19.64 -15.78
N LEU A 397 19.68 20.50 -14.97
CA LEU A 397 18.99 21.32 -13.97
C LEU A 397 18.10 22.40 -14.60
N MET A 398 18.55 23.05 -15.67
CA MET A 398 17.75 24.01 -16.43
C MET A 398 16.45 23.36 -16.94
N ASN A 399 16.56 22.19 -17.56
CA ASN A 399 15.39 21.41 -17.98
C ASN A 399 14.47 21.03 -16.81
N TYR A 400 15.01 20.87 -15.59
CA TYR A 400 14.20 20.55 -14.40
C TYR A 400 13.51 21.76 -13.80
N MET A 401 14.03 22.97 -14.03
CA MET A 401 13.37 24.21 -13.67
C MET A 401 12.05 24.34 -14.43
N GLU A 402 12.05 24.12 -15.75
CA GLU A 402 10.82 24.09 -16.56
C GLU A 402 9.83 23.01 -16.09
N LEU A 403 10.32 21.81 -15.74
CA LEU A 403 9.46 20.75 -15.19
C LEU A 403 8.91 21.09 -13.79
N ALA A 404 9.64 21.90 -13.01
CA ALA A 404 9.17 22.39 -11.72
C ALA A 404 8.07 23.44 -11.90
N GLU A 405 8.19 24.33 -12.88
CA GLU A 405 7.13 25.27 -13.29
C GLU A 405 5.85 24.54 -13.68
N MET A 406 5.95 23.55 -14.57
CA MET A 406 4.80 22.71 -14.94
C MET A 406 4.21 21.98 -13.73
N THR A 407 5.06 21.51 -12.81
CA THR A 407 4.60 20.86 -11.57
C THR A 407 3.81 21.81 -10.67
N ALA A 408 4.27 23.07 -10.54
CA ALA A 408 3.60 24.09 -9.72
C ALA A 408 2.22 24.41 -10.30
N ARG A 409 2.14 24.62 -11.63
CA ARG A 409 0.89 24.86 -12.36
C ARG A 409 -0.11 23.71 -12.21
N ILE A 410 0.34 22.46 -12.30
CA ILE A 410 -0.54 21.27 -12.13
C ILE A 410 -1.12 21.16 -10.71
N ARG A 411 -0.47 21.77 -9.72
CA ARG A 411 -0.82 21.63 -8.31
C ARG A 411 -1.43 22.87 -7.69
N ASP A 412 -1.68 23.90 -8.49
CA ASP A 412 -2.13 25.22 -8.04
C ASP A 412 -1.26 25.77 -6.88
N LEU A 413 0.02 25.43 -6.90
CA LEU A 413 1.00 26.02 -5.99
C LEU A 413 1.36 27.38 -6.56
N GLY A 414 1.05 28.47 -5.84
CA GLY A 414 1.30 29.83 -6.30
C GLY A 414 2.73 30.02 -6.81
N GLU A 415 2.90 30.78 -7.89
CA GLU A 415 4.19 31.00 -8.56
C GLU A 415 5.29 31.47 -7.60
N GLU A 416 4.91 32.21 -6.55
CA GLU A 416 5.79 32.72 -5.49
C GLU A 416 6.56 31.62 -4.73
N ALA A 417 5.93 30.47 -4.45
CA ALA A 417 6.57 29.39 -3.70
C ALA A 417 7.66 28.67 -4.53
N MET A 418 7.48 28.63 -5.86
CA MET A 418 8.46 28.07 -6.79
C MET A 418 9.62 29.03 -7.02
N GLU A 419 9.30 30.33 -7.17
CA GLU A 419 10.32 31.36 -7.31
C GLU A 419 11.24 31.36 -6.08
N GLU A 420 10.70 31.21 -4.86
CA GLU A 420 11.53 31.06 -3.64
C GLU A 420 12.48 29.85 -3.69
N ASP A 421 12.03 28.70 -4.19
CA ASP A 421 12.81 27.46 -4.23
C ASP A 421 13.98 27.52 -5.25
N TRP A 422 13.82 28.26 -6.35
CA TRP A 422 14.82 28.38 -7.42
C TRP A 422 15.58 29.72 -7.43
N LYS A 423 15.15 30.73 -6.67
CA LYS A 423 15.78 32.07 -6.62
C LYS A 423 17.28 32.00 -6.35
N LYS A 424 17.70 31.20 -5.39
CA LYS A 424 19.14 31.04 -5.07
C LYS A 424 19.95 30.48 -6.23
N PHE A 425 19.34 29.63 -7.05
CA PHE A 425 19.99 29.07 -8.23
C PHE A 425 19.98 30.04 -9.41
N LYS A 426 18.89 30.80 -9.62
CA LYS A 426 18.86 31.90 -10.60
C LYS A 426 19.90 32.97 -10.28
N ASP A 427 19.99 33.40 -9.02
CA ASP A 427 21.03 34.33 -8.53
C ASP A 427 22.45 33.78 -8.76
N TYR A 428 22.62 32.46 -8.60
CA TYR A 428 23.91 31.80 -8.85
C TYR A 428 24.29 31.81 -10.33
N LEU A 429 23.35 31.46 -11.22
CA LEU A 429 23.57 31.47 -12.67
C LEU A 429 23.87 32.88 -13.19
N GLN A 430 23.14 33.89 -12.73
CA GLN A 430 23.38 35.30 -13.09
C GLN A 430 24.77 35.76 -12.65
N LYS A 431 25.21 35.38 -11.45
CA LYS A 431 26.49 35.84 -10.88
C LYS A 431 27.72 35.16 -11.49
N TYR A 432 27.64 33.87 -11.80
CA TYR A 432 28.82 33.08 -12.21
C TYR A 432 28.92 32.81 -13.70
N TYR A 433 27.82 32.91 -14.47
CA TYR A 433 27.82 32.46 -15.86
C TYR A 433 27.34 33.49 -16.89
N LYS A 434 27.02 34.73 -16.51
CA LYS A 434 26.60 35.81 -17.44
C LYS A 434 25.59 35.32 -18.50
N LEU A 435 24.63 34.49 -18.12
CA LEU A 435 23.47 34.23 -18.96
C LEU A 435 22.54 35.44 -18.81
N TYR A 436 22.78 36.45 -19.64
CA TYR A 436 21.78 37.46 -19.94
C TYR A 436 20.69 36.76 -20.74
N GLU A 437 19.45 36.82 -20.24
CA GLU A 437 18.21 36.25 -20.79
C GLU A 437 17.87 34.82 -20.33
N LEU A 438 17.10 34.78 -19.23
CA LEU A 438 16.09 33.78 -18.90
C LEU A 438 14.80 34.52 -18.53
#